data_AF-A0A7J4NNE8-F1
#
_entry.id   AF-A0A7J4NNE8-F1
#
_cell.length_a   1.000
_cell.length_b   1.000
_cell.length_c   1.000
_cell.angle_alpha   90.00
_cell.angle_beta   90.00
_cell.angle_gamma   90.00
#
_symmetry.space_group_name_H-M   'P 1'
#
loop_
_entity.id
_entity.type
_entity.pdbx_description
1 polymer ?
#
loop_
_entity_poly.entity_id
_entity_poly.type
_entity_poly.pdbx_seq_one_letter_code
_entity_poly.pdbx_strand_id
1 'polypeptide(L)'
;MAYHGGVPISDQSEKLEMLLDGQLGPEILEKDPILAKLAERIYGEDFLETMGLSRGESKRALSETLSEDLEDDMMIEIIPTLDMDLEPFDPPTLPDSTIEKSSHKSLLLAGSGILLISILNLLGLLSFLGSSCSGGGCPANGNNKINWASIGNLDTGWGWSPTLLEGVIGIPDIILLIASVIILGLWYFKR
;
A
#
# COMPACT_ATOMS: atom_id res chain seq x y z
N MET A 1 -51.87 -5.26 7.37
CA MET A 1 -51.27 -5.75 6.11
C MET A 1 -50.42 -4.62 5.56
N ALA A 2 -49.12 -4.63 5.83
CA ALA A 2 -48.17 -3.62 5.36
C ALA A 2 -47.14 -4.33 4.49
N TYR A 3 -47.12 -3.99 3.20
CA TYR A 3 -46.13 -4.42 2.23
C TYR A 3 -44.90 -3.53 2.39
N HIS A 4 -43.78 -4.07 2.87
CA HIS A 4 -42.46 -3.48 2.62
C HIS A 4 -41.97 -4.01 1.27
N GLY A 5 -41.90 -3.12 0.28
CA GLY A 5 -41.43 -3.41 -1.06
C GLY A 5 -39.92 -3.66 -1.06
N GLY A 6 -39.53 -4.93 -1.16
CA GLY A 6 -38.17 -5.31 -1.53
C GLY A 6 -37.95 -5.04 -3.01
N VAL A 7 -37.08 -4.08 -3.33
CA VAL A 7 -36.57 -3.88 -4.69
C VAL A 7 -35.60 -5.04 -5.00
N PRO A 8 -35.73 -5.73 -6.15
CA PRO A 8 -34.92 -6.89 -6.48
C PRO A 8 -33.44 -6.52 -6.65
N ILE A 9 -32.54 -7.32 -6.05
CA ILE A 9 -31.07 -7.11 -6.03
C ILE A 9 -30.45 -6.98 -7.45
N SER A 10 -31.11 -7.53 -8.48
CA SER A 10 -30.66 -7.42 -9.88
C SER A 10 -30.63 -5.99 -10.42
N ASP A 11 -31.56 -5.13 -9.96
CA ASP A 11 -31.70 -3.75 -10.44
C ASP A 11 -30.53 -2.85 -9.95
N GLN A 12 -29.95 -3.16 -8.79
CA GLN A 12 -28.85 -2.37 -8.22
C GLN A 12 -27.52 -2.69 -8.91
N SER A 13 -27.26 -3.97 -9.22
CA SER A 13 -26.06 -4.38 -9.94
C SER A 13 -26.01 -3.81 -11.36
N GLU A 14 -27.16 -3.75 -12.04
CA GLU A 14 -27.25 -3.20 -13.40
C GLU A 14 -26.95 -1.70 -13.41
N LYS A 15 -27.46 -0.95 -12.41
CA LYS A 15 -27.17 0.49 -12.25
C LYS A 15 -25.70 0.77 -11.92
N LEU A 16 -25.06 -0.12 -11.16
CA LEU A 16 -23.62 -0.04 -10.88
C LEU A 16 -22.79 -0.31 -12.14
N GLU A 17 -23.18 -1.29 -12.95
CA GLU A 17 -22.52 -1.60 -14.22
C GLU A 17 -22.67 -0.45 -15.22
N MET A 18 -23.88 0.13 -15.36
CA MET A 18 -24.13 1.31 -16.19
C MET A 18 -23.34 2.55 -15.73
N LEU A 19 -23.08 2.67 -14.41
CA LEU A 19 -22.21 3.70 -13.87
C LEU A 19 -20.75 3.51 -14.23
N LEU A 20 -20.26 2.27 -14.24
CA LEU A 20 -18.88 1.95 -14.62
C LEU A 20 -18.64 2.15 -16.12
N ASP A 21 -19.68 1.94 -16.93
CA ASP A 21 -19.66 2.13 -18.38
C ASP A 21 -19.89 3.59 -18.81
N GLY A 22 -20.15 4.51 -17.87
CA GLY A 22 -20.38 5.94 -18.15
C GLY A 22 -21.70 6.25 -18.86
N GLN A 23 -22.68 5.34 -18.81
CA GLN A 23 -23.98 5.47 -19.47
C GLN A 23 -25.09 5.99 -18.55
N LEU A 24 -24.78 6.31 -17.28
CA LEU A 24 -25.79 6.74 -16.32
C LEU A 24 -26.15 8.24 -16.45
N GLY A 25 -27.44 8.51 -16.65
CA GLY A 25 -27.97 9.88 -16.72
C GLY A 25 -28.12 10.56 -15.35
N PRO A 26 -28.19 11.91 -15.30
CA PRO A 26 -28.27 12.69 -14.07
C PRO A 26 -29.49 12.38 -13.21
N GLU A 27 -30.61 11.99 -13.83
CA GLU A 27 -31.88 11.66 -13.16
C GLU A 27 -31.76 10.48 -12.18
N ILE A 28 -30.90 9.51 -12.50
CA ILE A 28 -30.71 8.29 -11.70
C ILE A 28 -29.76 8.58 -10.52
N LEU A 29 -28.75 9.42 -10.74
CA LEU A 29 -27.79 9.88 -9.73
C LEU A 29 -28.44 10.79 -8.67
N GLU A 30 -29.47 11.55 -9.05
CA GLU A 30 -30.23 12.40 -8.12
C GLU A 30 -30.99 11.57 -7.08
N LYS A 31 -31.51 10.40 -7.49
CA LYS A 31 -32.34 9.53 -6.64
C LYS A 31 -31.53 8.65 -5.69
N ASP A 32 -30.25 8.42 -5.98
CA ASP A 32 -29.41 7.52 -5.21
C ASP A 32 -28.10 8.23 -4.76
N PRO A 33 -28.04 8.67 -3.49
CA PRO A 33 -26.90 9.40 -2.97
C PRO A 33 -25.64 8.52 -2.84
N ILE A 34 -25.78 7.19 -2.79
CA ILE A 34 -24.66 6.24 -2.75
C ILE A 34 -24.01 6.17 -4.13
N LEU A 35 -24.82 6.10 -5.19
CA LEU A 35 -24.34 6.11 -6.57
C LEU A 35 -23.67 7.44 -6.94
N ALA A 36 -24.20 8.57 -6.47
CA ALA A 36 -23.59 9.89 -6.68
C ALA A 36 -22.17 9.98 -6.09
N LYS A 37 -21.97 9.47 -4.86
CA LYS A 37 -20.65 9.40 -4.22
C LYS A 37 -19.70 8.44 -4.93
N LEU A 38 -20.21 7.32 -5.45
CA LEU A 38 -19.41 6.39 -6.22
C LEU A 38 -18.94 7.02 -7.54
N ALA A 39 -19.82 7.71 -8.24
CA ALA A 39 -19.50 8.42 -9.47
C ALA A 39 -18.45 9.53 -9.24
N GLU A 40 -18.57 10.30 -8.16
CA GLU A 40 -17.57 11.31 -7.75
C GLU A 40 -16.18 10.67 -7.52
N ARG A 41 -16.13 9.49 -6.90
CA ARG A 41 -14.87 8.77 -6.66
C ARG A 41 -14.25 8.19 -7.94
N ILE A 42 -15.07 7.78 -8.90
CA ILE A 42 -14.63 7.12 -10.14
C ILE A 42 -14.27 8.16 -11.21
N TYR A 43 -15.10 9.18 -11.39
CA TYR A 43 -14.96 10.18 -12.46
C TYR A 43 -14.41 11.53 -12.00
N GLY A 44 -14.21 11.72 -10.70
CA GLY A 44 -13.64 12.93 -10.11
C GLY A 44 -14.68 13.91 -9.57
N GLU A 45 -14.20 14.87 -8.79
CA GLU A 45 -15.01 15.81 -8.01
C GLU A 45 -15.92 16.71 -8.87
N ASP A 46 -15.58 16.97 -10.13
CA ASP A 46 -16.31 17.85 -11.06
C ASP A 46 -17.40 17.14 -11.88
N PHE A 47 -17.53 15.81 -11.74
CA PHE A 47 -18.44 15.01 -12.55
C PHE A 47 -19.92 15.37 -12.30
N LEU A 48 -20.32 15.52 -11.03
CA LEU A 48 -21.70 15.83 -10.66
C LEU A 48 -22.11 17.24 -11.14
N GLU A 49 -21.19 18.20 -11.10
CA GLU A 49 -21.41 19.57 -11.58
C GLU A 49 -21.56 19.61 -13.10
N THR A 50 -20.75 18.83 -13.82
CA THR A 50 -20.84 18.67 -15.28
C THR A 50 -22.19 18.05 -15.70
N MET A 51 -22.77 17.22 -14.84
CA MET A 51 -24.07 16.56 -15.03
C MET A 51 -25.27 17.39 -14.52
N GLY A 52 -25.02 18.58 -13.96
CA GLY A 52 -26.06 19.50 -13.48
C GLY A 52 -26.64 19.16 -12.10
N LEU A 53 -25.96 18.31 -11.32
CA LEU A 53 -26.41 17.86 -10.00
C LEU A 53 -25.78 18.70 -8.88
N SER A 54 -26.60 19.07 -7.89
CA SER A 54 -26.17 19.88 -6.76
C SER A 54 -25.53 19.03 -5.66
N ARG A 55 -24.24 19.27 -5.37
CA ARG A 55 -23.46 18.59 -4.31
C ARG A 55 -24.14 18.64 -2.93
N GLY A 56 -25.00 19.64 -2.67
CA GLY A 56 -25.62 19.88 -1.36
C GLY A 56 -26.73 18.89 -1.00
N GLU A 57 -27.55 18.46 -1.97
CA GLU A 57 -28.69 17.57 -1.69
C GLU A 57 -28.24 16.12 -1.51
N SER A 58 -27.32 15.62 -2.35
CA SER A 58 -26.82 14.24 -2.25
C SER A 58 -26.05 13.98 -0.95
N LYS A 59 -25.29 14.97 -0.45
CA LYS A 59 -24.58 14.86 0.85
C LYS A 59 -25.54 14.80 2.03
N ARG A 60 -26.63 15.58 1.98
CA ARG A 60 -27.65 15.62 3.03
C ARG A 60 -28.45 14.33 3.06
N ALA A 61 -28.89 13.84 1.90
CA ALA A 61 -29.59 12.56 1.78
C ALA A 61 -28.71 11.38 2.23
N LEU A 62 -27.41 11.38 1.89
CA LEU A 62 -26.48 10.34 2.37
C LEU A 62 -26.31 10.36 3.89
N SER A 63 -26.20 11.56 4.49
CA SER A 63 -26.09 11.66 5.96
C SER A 63 -27.36 11.19 6.66
N GLU A 64 -28.53 11.40 6.06
CA GLU A 64 -29.81 10.94 6.60
C GLU A 64 -29.92 9.41 6.53
N THR A 65 -29.56 8.78 5.40
CA THR A 65 -29.54 7.32 5.26
C THR A 65 -28.52 6.63 6.16
N LEU A 66 -27.34 7.23 6.39
CA LEU A 66 -26.32 6.65 7.27
C LEU A 66 -26.63 6.88 8.76
N SER A 67 -27.45 7.87 9.11
CA SER A 67 -27.86 8.12 10.49
C SER A 67 -28.97 7.18 10.97
N GLU A 68 -29.85 6.68 10.08
CA GLU A 68 -30.88 5.69 10.46
C GLU A 68 -30.31 4.30 10.79
N ASP A 69 -29.12 3.95 10.30
CA ASP A 69 -28.56 2.59 10.41
C ASP A 69 -27.51 2.42 11.53
N LEU A 70 -27.24 3.47 12.32
CA LEU A 70 -26.16 3.50 13.34
C LEU A 70 -26.67 3.77 14.78
N GLU A 71 -27.96 3.54 15.08
CA GLU A 71 -28.50 3.77 16.42
C GLU A 71 -28.22 2.65 17.43
N ASP A 72 -27.79 1.46 17.01
CA ASP A 72 -27.43 0.37 17.93
C ASP A 72 -25.96 -0.06 17.76
N ASP A 73 -25.20 0.06 18.85
CA ASP A 73 -23.86 -0.51 19.10
C ASP A 73 -22.61 0.39 18.92
N MET A 74 -22.66 1.60 19.48
CA MET A 74 -21.43 2.29 19.92
C MET A 74 -21.11 1.91 21.37
N MET A 75 -20.28 0.86 21.54
CA MET A 75 -19.59 0.59 22.81
C MET A 75 -18.58 1.71 23.12
N ILE A 76 -19.04 2.79 23.76
CA ILE A 76 -18.16 3.77 24.40
C ILE A 76 -17.66 3.14 25.70
N GLU A 77 -16.44 2.58 25.65
CA GLU A 77 -15.72 2.20 26.85
C GLU A 77 -15.27 3.47 27.59
N ILE A 78 -15.95 3.76 28.71
CA ILE A 78 -15.57 4.85 29.61
C ILE A 78 -14.32 4.40 30.35
N ILE A 79 -13.16 4.91 29.93
CA ILE A 79 -11.90 4.70 30.62
C ILE A 79 -12.00 5.40 32.00
N PRO A 80 -11.83 4.70 33.14
CA PRO A 80 -11.80 5.35 34.44
C PRO A 80 -10.60 6.31 34.50
N THR A 81 -10.82 7.52 34.99
CA THR A 81 -9.76 8.50 35.23
C THR A 81 -8.86 7.99 36.35
N LEU A 82 -7.74 7.35 35.98
CA LEU A 82 -6.65 7.09 36.89
C LEU A 82 -5.98 8.43 37.24
N ASP A 83 -6.17 8.90 38.47
CA ASP A 83 -5.35 9.94 39.09
C ASP A 83 -3.93 9.38 39.24
N MET A 84 -3.14 9.45 38.15
CA MET A 84 -1.71 9.15 38.19
C MET A 84 -0.99 10.39 38.72
N ASP A 85 -0.46 10.27 39.93
CA ASP A 85 0.54 11.18 40.49
C ASP A 85 1.79 11.07 39.61
N LEU A 86 1.91 11.98 38.64
CA LEU A 86 3.00 12.00 37.67
C LEU A 86 4.25 12.50 38.40
N GLU A 87 5.19 11.59 38.69
CA GLU A 87 6.54 11.98 39.07
C GLU A 87 7.13 12.93 38.01
N PRO A 88 7.88 13.97 38.40
CA PRO A 88 8.48 14.91 37.47
C PRO A 88 9.33 14.16 36.44
N PHE A 89 8.95 14.29 35.18
CA PHE A 89 9.66 13.69 34.06
C PHE A 89 11.02 14.37 33.89
N ASP A 90 12.10 13.64 34.17
CA ASP A 90 13.44 14.10 33.81
C ASP A 90 13.57 14.05 32.28
N PRO A 91 13.95 15.16 31.62
CA PRO A 91 14.09 15.19 30.18
C PRO A 91 15.16 14.19 29.73
N PRO A 92 14.91 13.40 28.66
CA PRO A 92 15.89 12.45 28.16
C PRO A 92 17.15 13.20 27.74
N THR A 93 18.26 12.95 28.43
CA THR A 93 19.56 13.41 27.99
C THR A 93 19.87 12.71 26.67
N LEU A 94 19.84 13.48 25.56
CA LEU A 94 20.28 12.95 24.28
C LEU A 94 21.72 12.45 24.44
N PRO A 95 22.03 11.20 24.08
CA PRO A 95 23.42 10.80 23.98
C PRO A 95 24.08 11.71 22.95
N ASP A 96 25.22 12.30 23.32
CA ASP A 96 26.04 13.07 22.39
C ASP A 96 26.50 12.11 21.28
N SER A 97 25.74 12.08 20.18
CA SER A 97 26.06 11.27 19.03
C SER A 97 27.28 11.91 18.39
N THR A 98 28.45 11.50 18.85
CA THR A 98 29.70 11.76 18.14
C THR A 98 29.55 11.17 16.75
N ILE A 99 29.30 12.04 15.76
CA ILE A 99 29.26 11.65 14.36
C ILE A 99 30.69 11.28 14.02
N GLU A 100 31.06 10.01 14.20
CA GLU A 100 32.34 9.52 13.74
C GLU A 100 32.45 9.81 12.24
N LYS A 101 33.52 10.51 11.87
CA LYS A 101 33.80 10.90 10.50
C LYS A 101 33.94 9.62 9.67
N SER A 102 32.86 9.26 8.96
CA SER A 102 32.78 8.06 8.13
C SER A 102 34.02 7.91 7.27
N SER A 103 34.83 6.89 7.58
CA SER A 103 36.06 6.60 6.86
C SER A 103 35.72 6.31 5.40
N HIS A 104 36.46 6.89 4.46
CA HIS A 104 36.30 6.62 3.01
C HIS A 104 36.35 5.12 2.69
N LYS A 105 36.97 4.29 3.54
CA LYS A 105 36.97 2.82 3.41
C LYS A 105 35.58 2.21 3.61
N SER A 106 34.77 2.74 4.53
CA SER A 106 33.39 2.29 4.81
C SER A 106 32.50 2.42 3.57
N LEU A 107 32.61 3.54 2.86
CA LEU A 107 31.82 3.81 1.65
C LEU A 107 32.14 2.80 0.52
N LEU A 108 33.42 2.42 0.35
CA LEU A 108 33.82 1.40 -0.61
C LEU A 108 33.33 0.00 -0.21
N LEU A 109 33.45 -0.36 1.07
CA LEU A 109 32.93 -1.63 1.57
C LEU A 109 31.42 -1.73 1.37
N ALA A 110 30.67 -0.69 1.70
CA ALA A 110 29.22 -0.64 1.49
C ALA A 110 28.85 -0.72 -0.01
N GLY A 111 29.48 0.09 -0.87
CA GLY A 111 29.21 0.11 -2.30
C GLY A 111 29.52 -1.24 -2.97
N SER A 112 30.69 -1.82 -2.66
CA SER A 112 31.07 -3.13 -3.20
C SER A 112 30.20 -4.27 -2.65
N GLY A 113 29.83 -4.21 -1.37
CA GLY A 113 28.97 -5.19 -0.73
C GLY A 113 27.58 -5.23 -1.34
N ILE A 114 26.94 -4.07 -1.52
CA ILE A 114 25.62 -3.96 -2.15
C ILE A 114 25.66 -4.48 -3.59
N LEU A 115 26.68 -4.10 -4.35
CA LEU A 115 26.87 -4.55 -5.73
C LEU A 115 27.01 -6.07 -5.79
N LEU A 116 27.85 -6.64 -4.93
CA LEU A 116 28.14 -8.07 -4.90
C LEU A 116 26.89 -8.86 -4.47
N ILE A 117 26.17 -8.42 -3.44
CA ILE A 117 24.89 -9.03 -3.02
C ILE A 117 23.86 -8.97 -4.15
N SER A 118 23.75 -7.84 -4.85
CA SER A 118 22.80 -7.67 -5.95
C SER A 118 23.10 -8.62 -7.11
N ILE A 119 24.38 -8.80 -7.47
CA ILE A 119 24.80 -9.75 -8.50
C ILE A 119 24.53 -11.19 -8.07
N LEU A 120 24.91 -11.56 -6.85
CA LEU A 120 24.64 -12.90 -6.32
C LEU A 120 23.14 -13.20 -6.30
N ASN A 121 22.30 -12.22 -5.96
CA ASN A 121 20.85 -12.36 -6.00
C ASN A 121 20.32 -12.59 -7.42
N LEU A 122 20.75 -11.78 -8.40
CA LEU A 122 20.30 -11.87 -9.79
C LEU A 122 20.65 -13.22 -10.44
N LEU A 123 21.78 -13.81 -10.05
CA LEU A 123 22.21 -15.14 -10.47
C LEU A 123 21.51 -16.27 -9.69
N GLY A 124 20.73 -15.94 -8.66
CA GLY A 124 20.01 -16.89 -7.83
C GLY A 124 20.88 -17.65 -6.81
N LEU A 125 22.08 -17.15 -6.52
CA LEU A 125 23.00 -17.80 -5.56
C LEU A 125 22.54 -17.65 -4.10
N LEU A 126 21.56 -16.78 -3.85
CA LEU A 126 20.93 -16.58 -2.54
C LEU A 126 19.74 -17.50 -2.28
N SER A 127 19.46 -18.47 -3.16
CA SER A 127 18.36 -19.44 -3.03
C SER A 127 18.36 -20.23 -1.72
N PHE A 128 19.53 -20.37 -1.09
CA PHE A 128 19.65 -21.08 0.19
C PHE A 128 18.86 -20.43 1.32
N LEU A 129 18.55 -19.12 1.22
CA LEU A 129 17.70 -18.43 2.20
C LEU A 129 16.25 -18.90 2.13
N GLY A 130 15.82 -19.53 1.03
CA GLY A 130 14.45 -20.02 0.82
C GLY A 130 14.24 -21.48 1.18
N SER A 131 15.14 -22.08 1.97
CA SER A 131 15.03 -23.49 2.39
C SER A 131 13.75 -23.81 3.15
N SER A 132 13.15 -22.82 3.83
CA SER A 132 11.88 -22.94 4.54
C SER A 132 10.67 -22.45 3.73
N CYS A 133 10.84 -22.09 2.46
CA CYS A 133 9.75 -21.64 1.60
C CYS A 133 8.82 -22.79 1.26
N SER A 134 7.51 -22.58 1.40
CA SER A 134 6.48 -23.56 1.04
C SER A 134 5.48 -22.97 0.06
N GLY A 135 5.09 -23.77 -0.94
CA GLY A 135 4.13 -23.38 -1.97
C GLY A 135 4.71 -23.24 -3.39
N GLY A 136 3.86 -22.78 -4.30
CA GLY A 136 4.22 -22.51 -5.70
C GLY A 136 5.11 -21.27 -5.79
N GLY A 137 6.19 -21.36 -6.56
CA GLY A 137 7.09 -20.23 -6.80
C GLY A 137 8.28 -20.09 -5.83
N CYS A 138 8.51 -21.06 -4.94
CA CYS A 138 9.74 -21.15 -4.14
C CYS A 138 10.99 -21.54 -4.97
N PRO A 139 12.21 -21.43 -4.41
CA PRO A 139 13.45 -21.80 -5.12
C PRO A 139 13.49 -23.24 -5.63
N ALA A 140 12.85 -24.17 -4.91
CA ALA A 140 12.71 -25.55 -5.35
C ALA A 140 12.00 -25.71 -6.71
N ASN A 141 11.23 -24.71 -7.13
CA ASN A 141 10.50 -24.67 -8.40
C ASN A 141 11.21 -23.86 -9.50
N GLY A 142 12.46 -23.44 -9.29
CA GLY A 142 13.26 -22.67 -10.26
C GLY A 142 13.35 -21.16 -10.00
N ASN A 143 12.55 -20.63 -9.08
CA ASN A 143 12.57 -19.21 -8.71
C ASN A 143 13.67 -18.91 -7.69
N ASN A 144 14.89 -18.76 -8.18
CA ASN A 144 16.09 -18.70 -7.35
C ASN A 144 16.50 -17.27 -6.90
N LYS A 145 15.84 -16.23 -7.39
CA LYS A 145 16.15 -14.83 -7.08
C LYS A 145 15.21 -14.25 -6.02
N ILE A 146 15.74 -13.56 -5.02
CA ILE A 146 14.93 -12.86 -4.02
C ILE A 146 14.27 -11.64 -4.66
N ASN A 147 12.96 -11.50 -4.47
CA ASN A 147 12.22 -10.31 -4.82
C ASN A 147 12.29 -9.29 -3.67
N TRP A 148 13.09 -8.24 -3.85
CA TRP A 148 13.25 -7.20 -2.83
C TRP A 148 11.94 -6.48 -2.47
N ALA A 149 10.95 -6.42 -3.38
CA ALA A 149 9.66 -5.81 -3.08
C ALA A 149 8.83 -6.64 -2.07
N SER A 150 9.12 -7.92 -1.96
CA SER A 150 8.43 -8.87 -1.07
C SER A 150 9.42 -9.60 -0.15
N ILE A 151 10.44 -8.90 0.33
CA ILE A 151 11.45 -9.48 1.23
C ILE A 151 10.88 -9.97 2.57
N GLY A 152 9.68 -9.52 2.94
CA GLY A 152 8.96 -10.00 4.12
C GLY A 152 8.28 -11.35 3.95
N ASN A 153 8.11 -11.85 2.71
CA ASN A 153 7.36 -13.08 2.42
C ASN A 153 8.26 -14.15 1.79
N LEU A 154 9.48 -14.32 2.31
CA LEU A 154 10.46 -15.34 1.82
C LEU A 154 10.04 -16.78 2.11
N ASP A 155 9.09 -16.96 3.02
CA ASP A 155 8.41 -18.20 3.36
C ASP A 155 7.37 -18.62 2.31
N THR A 156 6.95 -17.70 1.45
CA THR A 156 6.01 -17.93 0.35
C THR A 156 6.67 -17.71 -1.01
N GLY A 157 6.07 -18.22 -2.09
CA GLY A 157 6.59 -18.03 -3.44
C GLY A 157 6.65 -16.57 -3.93
N TRP A 158 5.99 -15.62 -3.25
CA TRP A 158 6.01 -14.20 -3.62
C TRP A 158 7.33 -13.51 -3.30
N GLY A 159 8.08 -14.00 -2.32
CA GLY A 159 9.42 -13.52 -1.98
C GLY A 159 10.48 -13.92 -3.01
N TRP A 160 10.11 -14.74 -3.98
CA TRP A 160 11.01 -15.33 -4.96
C TRP A 160 10.57 -14.99 -6.37
N SER A 161 11.54 -14.97 -7.27
CA SER A 161 11.33 -14.61 -8.65
C SER A 161 12.32 -15.35 -9.56
N PRO A 162 12.01 -15.45 -10.85
CA PRO A 162 12.94 -15.94 -11.86
C PRO A 162 14.26 -15.17 -11.87
N THR A 163 15.34 -15.86 -12.18
CA THR A 163 16.68 -15.26 -12.27
C THR A 163 16.83 -14.41 -13.53
N LEU A 164 17.93 -13.64 -13.60
CA LEU A 164 18.26 -12.86 -14.80
C LEU A 164 18.40 -13.73 -16.06
N LEU A 165 18.74 -15.01 -15.92
CA LEU A 165 18.86 -15.96 -17.03
C LEU A 165 17.53 -16.19 -17.75
N GLU A 166 16.42 -16.04 -17.04
CA GLU A 166 15.06 -16.13 -17.58
C GLU A 166 14.53 -14.78 -18.09
N GLY A 167 15.39 -13.74 -18.10
CA GLY A 167 15.07 -12.41 -18.65
C GLY A 167 14.27 -11.51 -17.72
N VAL A 168 14.03 -11.93 -16.47
CA VAL A 168 13.26 -11.13 -15.51
C VAL A 168 14.22 -10.32 -14.63
N ILE A 169 14.10 -9.00 -14.70
CA ILE A 169 14.79 -8.06 -13.79
C ILE A 169 13.75 -7.23 -13.04
N GLY A 170 13.87 -7.15 -11.72
CA GLY A 170 12.96 -6.35 -10.91
C GLY A 170 13.36 -4.86 -10.93
N ILE A 171 12.37 -3.96 -10.81
CA ILE A 171 12.64 -2.53 -10.58
C ILE A 171 13.54 -2.33 -9.35
N PRO A 172 13.33 -3.02 -8.21
CA PRO A 172 14.23 -2.89 -7.06
C PRO A 172 15.68 -3.32 -7.35
N ASP A 173 15.89 -4.33 -8.19
CA ASP A 173 17.25 -4.78 -8.56
C ASP A 173 17.99 -3.68 -9.34
N ILE A 174 17.30 -3.00 -10.26
CA ILE A 174 17.88 -1.90 -11.05
C ILE A 174 18.27 -0.74 -10.14
N ILE A 175 17.40 -0.38 -9.19
CA ILE A 175 17.67 0.70 -8.24
C ILE A 175 18.92 0.38 -7.40
N LEU A 176 19.04 -0.85 -6.89
CA LEU A 176 20.21 -1.29 -6.11
C LEU A 176 21.50 -1.25 -6.93
N LEU A 177 21.46 -1.73 -8.18
CA LEU A 177 22.62 -1.68 -9.08
C LEU A 177 23.06 -0.25 -9.34
N ILE A 178 22.13 0.65 -9.71
CA ILE A 178 22.45 2.05 -9.97
C ILE A 178 22.99 2.74 -8.72
N ALA A 179 22.33 2.55 -7.57
CA ALA A 179 22.77 3.12 -6.30
C ALA A 179 24.19 2.65 -5.93
N SER A 180 24.51 1.36 -6.14
CA SER A 180 25.85 0.83 -5.86
C SER A 180 26.93 1.47 -6.74
N VAL A 181 26.64 1.68 -8.03
CA VAL A 181 27.55 2.36 -8.95
C VAL A 181 27.73 3.82 -8.57
N ILE A 182 26.67 4.52 -8.17
CA ILE A 182 26.75 5.91 -7.69
C ILE A 182 27.61 5.99 -6.43
N ILE A 183 27.41 5.10 -5.45
CA ILE A 183 28.21 5.07 -4.21
C ILE A 183 29.69 4.85 -4.52
N LEU A 184 30.01 3.91 -5.41
CA LEU A 184 31.39 3.66 -5.85
C LEU A 184 31.97 4.83 -6.65
N GLY A 185 31.16 5.48 -7.48
CA GLY A 185 31.55 6.69 -8.22
C GLY A 185 31.87 7.86 -7.28
N LEU A 186 30.99 8.13 -6.30
CA LEU A 186 31.22 9.14 -5.26
C LEU A 186 32.46 8.81 -4.42
N TRP A 187 32.70 7.54 -4.12
CA TRP A 187 33.93 7.11 -3.47
C TRP A 187 35.16 7.39 -4.35
N TYR A 188 35.10 7.06 -5.64
CA TYR A 188 36.19 7.30 -6.58
C TYR A 188 36.52 8.78 -6.72
N PHE A 189 35.52 9.66 -6.81
CA PHE A 189 35.73 11.11 -6.87
C PHE A 189 36.20 11.73 -5.55
N LYS A 190 35.91 11.09 -4.42
CA LYS A 190 36.36 11.53 -3.08
C LYS A 190 37.71 10.94 -2.66
N ARG A 191 38.27 10.02 -3.44
CA ARG A 191 39.58 9.43 -3.21
C ARG A 191 40.68 10.35 -3.72
#